data_AF-A0A0S8DJ69-F1
#
_entry.id   AF-A0A0S8DJ69-F1
#
_cell.length_a   1.000
_cell.length_b   1.000
_cell.length_c   1.000
_cell.angle_alpha   90.00
_cell.angle_beta   90.00
_cell.angle_gamma   90.00
#
_symmetry.space_group_name_H-M   'P 1'
#
loop_
_entity.id
_entity.type
_entity.pdbx_description
1 polymer ?
#
loop_
_entity_poly.entity_id
_entity_poly.type
_entity_poly.pdbx_seq_one_letter_code
_entity_poly.pdbx_strand_id
1 'polypeptide(L)'
;MKQHRHIEPSVSYQPCSMADLNRAVAVLNDGGVVAFPTETYYGLAVDPLNPMALKHLFALKQREISKPILTLVDDRESLFSLVQDIP
;
A
#
# COMPACT_ATOMS: atom_id res chain seq x y z
N MET A 1 -40.20 -9.54 -20.64
CA MET A 1 -39.54 -8.35 -20.06
C MET A 1 -39.20 -8.66 -18.60
N LYS A 2 -37.96 -9.07 -18.29
CA LYS A 2 -37.51 -9.28 -16.90
C LYS A 2 -36.70 -8.06 -16.49
N GLN A 3 -37.20 -7.32 -15.51
CA GLN A 3 -36.57 -6.11 -14.98
C GLN A 3 -35.19 -6.42 -14.41
N HIS A 4 -34.19 -5.66 -14.85
CA HIS A 4 -32.85 -5.63 -14.29
C HIS A 4 -32.93 -5.07 -12.85
N ARG A 5 -32.60 -5.88 -11.84
CA ARG A 5 -32.33 -5.38 -10.50
C ARG A 5 -30.86 -4.94 -10.47
N HIS A 6 -30.67 -3.63 -10.54
CA HIS A 6 -29.41 -2.97 -10.21
C HIS A 6 -29.25 -3.02 -8.70
N ILE A 7 -28.36 -3.89 -8.20
CA ILE A 7 -28.03 -4.00 -6.78
C ILE A 7 -26.78 -3.14 -6.57
N GLU A 8 -26.95 -1.87 -6.26
CA GLU A 8 -25.86 -1.04 -5.74
C GLU A 8 -25.48 -1.61 -4.37
N PRO A 9 -24.26 -2.10 -4.14
CA PRO A 9 -23.85 -2.49 -2.80
C PRO A 9 -23.77 -1.20 -1.97
N SER A 10 -24.64 -1.06 -0.96
CA SER A 10 -24.57 0.00 0.04
C SER A 10 -23.37 -0.24 0.96
N VAL A 11 -22.17 0.00 0.45
CA VAL A 11 -20.93 -0.01 1.24
C VAL A 11 -20.84 1.35 1.94
N SER A 12 -21.20 1.39 3.22
CA SER A 12 -20.90 2.53 4.06
C SER A 12 -19.40 2.60 4.31
N TYR A 13 -18.74 3.69 3.90
CA TYR A 13 -17.35 3.96 4.25
C TYR A 13 -17.22 4.05 5.77
N GLN A 14 -16.43 3.15 6.36
CA GLN A 14 -16.03 3.24 7.76
C GLN A 14 -14.58 3.72 7.83
N PRO A 15 -14.28 4.84 8.53
CA PRO A 15 -12.91 5.26 8.76
C PRO A 15 -12.17 4.19 9.56
N CYS A 16 -10.91 3.91 9.21
CA CYS A 16 -10.12 2.92 9.93
C CYS A 16 -9.87 3.40 11.36
N SER A 17 -9.93 2.48 12.34
CA SER A 17 -9.64 2.80 13.73
C SER A 17 -8.12 2.84 13.98
N MET A 18 -7.70 3.45 15.10
CA MET A 18 -6.31 3.34 15.56
C MET A 18 -5.85 1.89 15.75
N ALA A 19 -6.77 0.98 16.12
CA ALA A 19 -6.46 -0.44 16.25
C ALA A 19 -6.17 -1.10 14.89
N ASP A 20 -6.84 -0.65 13.81
CA ASP A 20 -6.56 -1.12 12.45
C ASP A 20 -5.22 -0.61 11.95
N LEU A 21 -4.89 0.66 12.21
CA LEU A 21 -3.58 1.23 11.90
C LEU A 21 -2.45 0.50 12.63
N ASN A 22 -2.60 0.26 13.94
CA ASN A 22 -1.61 -0.48 14.71
C ASN A 22 -1.39 -1.90 14.18
N ARG A 23 -2.47 -2.56 13.72
CA ARG A 23 -2.37 -3.88 13.09
C ARG A 23 -1.61 -3.80 11.76
N ALA A 24 -1.89 -2.79 10.93
CA ALA A 24 -1.18 -2.58 9.67
C ALA A 24 0.31 -2.32 9.91
N VAL A 25 0.66 -1.49 10.89
CA VAL A 25 2.05 -1.22 11.28
C VAL A 25 2.76 -2.50 11.72
N ALA A 26 2.12 -3.33 12.55
CA ALA A 26 2.70 -4.61 12.96
C ALA A 26 2.97 -5.53 11.75
N VAL A 27 2.02 -5.62 10.82
CA VAL A 27 2.19 -6.40 9.59
C VAL A 27 3.37 -5.89 8.76
N LEU A 28 3.54 -4.57 8.61
CA LEU A 28 4.66 -3.98 7.86
C LEU A 28 6.00 -4.26 8.55
N ASN A 29 6.07 -4.08 9.87
CA ASN A 29 7.29 -4.34 10.66
C ASN A 29 7.72 -5.81 10.60
N ASP A 30 6.77 -6.74 10.51
CA ASP A 30 7.03 -8.18 10.35
C ASP A 30 7.38 -8.57 8.89
N GLY A 31 7.50 -7.60 7.98
CA GLY A 31 7.81 -7.84 6.56
C GLY A 31 6.63 -8.31 5.71
N GLY A 32 5.40 -8.15 6.23
CA GLY A 32 4.15 -8.43 5.53
C GLY A 32 3.74 -7.33 4.55
N VAL A 33 2.56 -7.51 3.95
CA VAL A 33 2.01 -6.64 2.91
C VAL A 33 0.66 -6.10 3.37
N VAL A 34 0.45 -4.79 3.23
CA VAL A 34 -0.82 -4.11 3.58
C VAL A 34 -1.43 -3.50 2.34
N ALA A 35 -2.72 -3.74 2.11
CA ALA A 35 -3.50 -2.99 1.13
C ALA A 35 -4.07 -1.72 1.77
N PHE A 36 -3.93 -0.57 1.11
CA PHE A 36 -4.45 0.70 1.61
C PHE A 36 -5.16 1.49 0.49
N PRO A 37 -6.24 2.25 0.81
CA PRO A 37 -6.97 3.01 -0.20
C PRO A 37 -6.15 4.22 -0.67
N THR A 38 -6.31 4.57 -1.94
CA THR A 38 -5.95 5.90 -2.48
C THR A 38 -7.18 6.49 -3.20
N GLU A 39 -7.07 7.70 -3.74
CA GLU A 39 -8.14 8.32 -4.52
C GLU A 39 -8.54 7.47 -5.74
N THR A 40 -7.58 6.80 -6.39
CA THR A 40 -7.83 6.11 -7.67
C THR A 40 -7.87 4.59 -7.55
N TYR A 41 -6.90 4.00 -6.84
CA TYR A 41 -6.74 2.55 -6.73
C TYR A 41 -6.25 2.15 -5.35
N TYR A 42 -6.39 0.88 -4.97
CA TYR A 42 -5.71 0.41 -3.78
C TYR A 42 -4.20 0.26 -4.03
N GLY A 43 -3.41 0.74 -3.09
CA GLY A 43 -1.97 0.50 -3.02
C GLY A 43 -1.66 -0.78 -2.23
N LEU A 44 -0.54 -1.43 -2.56
CA LEU A 44 0.05 -2.49 -1.76
C LEU A 44 1.37 -1.95 -1.17
N ALA A 45 1.44 -1.85 0.15
CA ALA A 45 2.58 -1.35 0.90
C ALA A 45 3.35 -2.49 1.55
N VAL A 46 4.66 -2.30 1.62
CA VAL A 46 5.63 -3.08 2.41
C VAL A 46 6.64 -2.11 3.00
N ASP A 47 7.43 -2.53 3.98
CA ASP A 47 8.62 -1.78 4.41
C ASP A 47 9.63 -1.68 3.24
N PRO A 48 9.93 -0.47 2.73
CA PRO A 48 10.84 -0.29 1.59
C PRO A 48 12.30 -0.60 1.93
N LEU A 49 12.66 -0.66 3.22
CA LEU A 49 14.01 -0.98 3.68
C LEU A 49 14.19 -2.48 3.97
N ASN A 50 13.13 -3.28 3.85
CA ASN A 50 13.16 -4.73 4.04
C ASN A 50 13.23 -5.47 2.69
N PRO A 51 14.40 -6.04 2.30
CA PRO A 51 14.55 -6.70 1.01
C PRO A 51 13.65 -7.93 0.85
N MET A 52 13.24 -8.58 1.94
CA MET A 52 12.34 -9.73 1.87
C MET A 52 10.91 -9.32 1.58
N ALA A 53 10.44 -8.25 2.24
CA ALA A 53 9.12 -7.69 1.99
C ALA A 53 9.01 -7.17 0.54
N LEU A 54 10.08 -6.53 0.02
CA LEU A 54 10.16 -6.13 -1.39
C LEU A 54 10.03 -7.31 -2.35
N LYS A 55 10.81 -8.39 -2.15
CA LYS A 55 10.71 -9.59 -3.01
C LYS A 55 9.29 -10.17 -3.01
N HIS A 56 8.64 -10.18 -1.84
CA HIS A 56 7.27 -10.63 -1.71
C HIS A 56 6.30 -9.72 -2.51
N LEU A 57 6.44 -8.40 -2.40
CA LEU A 57 5.64 -7.45 -3.17
C LEU A 57 5.81 -7.62 -4.68
N PHE A 58 7.05 -7.76 -5.17
CA PHE A 58 7.33 -7.99 -6.60
C PHE A 58 6.69 -9.28 -7.11
N ALA A 59 6.81 -10.37 -6.34
CA ALA A 59 6.19 -11.65 -6.67
C ALA A 59 4.65 -11.55 -6.72
N LEU A 60 4.03 -10.92 -5.71
CA LEU A 60 2.58 -10.71 -5.65
C LEU A 60 2.06 -9.88 -6.83
N LYS A 61 2.76 -8.81 -7.19
CA LYS A 61 2.37 -7.95 -8.32
C LYS A 61 2.75 -8.52 -9.69
N GLN A 62 3.40 -9.70 -9.73
CA GLN A 62 3.97 -10.29 -10.94
C GLN A 62 4.81 -9.26 -11.73
N ARG A 63 5.58 -8.45 -11.00
CA ARG A 63 6.34 -7.33 -11.56
C ARG A 63 7.81 -7.72 -11.66
N GLU A 64 8.41 -7.42 -12.81
CA GLU A 64 9.86 -7.55 -12.99
C GLU A 64 10.61 -6.63 -12.01
N ILE A 65 11.69 -7.13 -11.42
CA ILE A 65 12.47 -6.42 -10.39
C ILE A 65 13.15 -5.16 -10.94
N SER A 66 13.38 -5.09 -12.25
CA SER A 66 13.95 -3.93 -12.94
C SER A 66 12.99 -2.73 -13.00
N LYS A 67 11.69 -2.93 -12.73
CA LYS A 67 10.69 -1.87 -12.81
C LYS A 67 10.52 -1.22 -11.43
N PRO A 68 10.91 0.07 -11.26
CA PRO A 68 10.88 0.71 -9.95
C PRO A 68 9.46 0.75 -9.37
N ILE A 69 9.39 0.82 -8.04
CA ILE A 69 8.16 1.05 -7.28
C ILE A 69 8.24 2.40 -6.59
N LEU A 70 7.09 2.96 -6.24
CA LEU A 70 7.04 4.22 -5.49
C LEU A 70 7.40 3.96 -4.02
N THR A 71 8.22 4.82 -3.45
CA THR A 71 8.47 4.89 -2.00
C THR A 71 7.71 6.10 -1.46
N LEU A 72 6.85 5.87 -0.47
CA LEU A 72 6.10 6.92 0.20
C LEU A 72 6.88 7.39 1.43
N VAL A 73 6.99 8.70 1.59
CA VAL A 73 7.55 9.35 2.78
C VAL A 73 6.46 10.20 3.43
N ASP A 74 6.51 10.33 4.75
CA ASP A 74 5.58 11.11 5.56
C ASP A 74 5.83 12.61 5.46
N ASP A 75 7.09 13.01 5.36
CA ASP A 75 7.49 14.39 5.16
C ASP A 75 8.75 14.53 4.28
N ARG A 76 9.15 15.79 4.06
CA ARG A 76 10.30 16.12 3.22
C ARG A 76 11.65 15.77 3.87
N GLU A 77 11.73 15.77 5.20
CA GLU A 77 12.95 15.49 5.95
C GLU A 77 13.34 14.02 5.78
N SER A 78 12.34 13.12 5.81
CA SER A 78 12.50 11.68 5.51
C SER A 78 13.18 11.42 4.15
N LEU A 79 12.96 12.27 3.14
CA LEU A 79 13.56 12.12 1.81
C LEU A 79 15.09 12.10 1.86
N PHE A 80 15.72 12.93 2.71
CA PHE A 80 17.17 13.05 2.79
C PHE A 80 17.85 11.79 3.33
N SER A 81 17.10 10.90 4.00
CA SER A 81 17.61 9.60 4.43
C SER A 81 17.62 8.54 3.32
N LEU A 82 16.90 8.79 2.22
CA LEU A 82 16.64 7.82 1.15
C LEU A 82 17.33 8.14 -0.18
N VAL A 83 17.67 9.40 -0.43
CA VAL A 83 18.29 9.84 -1.70
C VAL A 83 19.59 10.61 -1.47
N GLN A 84 20.51 10.50 -2.42
CA GLN A 84 21.81 11.18 -2.34
C GLN A 84 21.72 12.66 -2.76
N ASP A 85 20.95 12.96 -3.82
CA ASP A 85 20.81 14.30 -4.39
C ASP A 85 19.36 14.53 -4.84
N ILE A 86 18.91 15.79 -4.80
CA ILE A 86 17.61 16.24 -5.32
C ILE A 86 17.88 17.26 -6.43
N PRO A 87 17.46 17.00 -7.68
CA PRO A 87 17.71 17.89 -8.83
C PRO A 87 16.87 19.18 -8.81
#